data_AF-A0A0G2UWY5-F1
#
_entry.id   AF-A0A0G2UWY5-F1
#
_cell.length_a   1.000
_cell.length_b   1.000
_cell.length_c   1.000
_cell.angle_alpha   90.00
_cell.angle_beta   90.00
_cell.angle_gamma   90.00
#
_symmetry.space_group_name_H-M   'P 1'
#
loop_
_entity.id
_entity.type
_entity.pdbx_description
1 polymer ?
#
loop_
_entity_poly.entity_id
_entity_poly.type
_entity_poly.pdbx_seq_one_letter_code
_entity_poly.pdbx_strand_id
1 'polypeptide(L)'
;GGRGWESGGEDPYLTGVLGTETILGVQSQGVIATAKHYILNEQEMNRTTESSDVDERTLHEIYLWPFARSVEAGVGSIMCSYNKANGTYACENDYLLNTVLKGELGFKGFVQSDWSATMSTVPSANHGLDMTDAW
;
A
#
# COMPACT_ATOMS: atom_id res chain seq x y z
N GLY A 1 -11.06 6.59 10.57
CA GLY A 1 -11.36 5.15 10.53
C GLY A 1 -11.09 4.46 11.87
N GLY A 2 -11.59 3.23 12.06
CA GLY A 2 -11.36 2.40 13.27
C GLY A 2 -9.90 1.99 13.49
N ARG A 3 -9.05 2.13 12.46
CA ARG A 3 -7.60 1.88 12.48
C ARG A 3 -6.75 3.15 12.34
N GLY A 4 -7.36 4.33 12.48
CA GLY A 4 -6.63 5.60 12.34
C GLY A 4 -5.47 5.73 13.34
N TRP A 5 -5.59 5.11 14.51
CA TRP A 5 -4.55 5.10 15.56
C TRP A 5 -3.31 4.26 15.20
N GLU A 6 -3.38 3.38 14.20
CA GLU A 6 -2.23 2.60 13.71
C GLU A 6 -1.37 3.38 12.71
N SER A 7 -1.89 4.51 12.21
CA SER A 7 -1.23 5.37 11.21
C SER A 7 -0.46 6.53 11.87
N GLY A 8 0.32 7.27 11.07
CA GLY A 8 1.12 8.41 11.54
C GLY A 8 0.33 9.72 11.80
N GLY A 9 -1.00 9.70 11.66
CA GLY A 9 -1.87 10.88 11.68
C GLY A 9 -2.35 11.26 10.28
N GLU A 10 -2.99 12.44 10.17
CA GLU A 10 -3.60 12.91 8.90
C GLU A 10 -2.61 13.62 7.96
N ASP A 11 -1.49 14.11 8.49
CA ASP A 11 -0.50 14.84 7.69
C ASP A 11 0.38 13.85 6.90
N PRO A 12 0.40 13.94 5.55
CA PRO A 12 1.15 13.01 4.72
C PRO A 12 2.66 13.16 4.91
N TYR A 13 3.14 14.38 5.16
CA TYR A 13 4.57 14.63 5.36
C TYR A 13 5.07 13.97 6.65
N LEU A 14 4.40 14.23 7.78
CA LEU A 14 4.70 13.63 9.08
C LEU A 14 4.63 12.11 9.02
N THR A 15 3.56 11.56 8.42
CA THR A 15 3.41 10.11 8.26
C THR A 15 4.54 9.52 7.43
N GLY A 16 4.98 10.21 6.36
CA GLY A 16 6.12 9.79 5.56
C GLY A 16 7.46 9.82 6.32
N VAL A 17 7.69 10.82 7.17
CA VAL A 17 8.88 10.88 8.04
C VAL A 17 8.87 9.74 9.06
N LEU A 18 7.75 9.54 9.75
CA LEU A 18 7.60 8.46 10.73
C LEU A 18 7.79 7.08 10.09
N GLY A 19 7.20 6.86 8.91
CA GLY A 19 7.38 5.62 8.14
C GLY A 19 8.85 5.40 7.75
N THR A 20 9.52 6.44 7.24
CA THR A 20 10.94 6.39 6.85
C THR A 20 11.83 5.95 8.02
N GLU A 21 11.75 6.65 9.15
CA GLU A 21 12.59 6.36 10.33
C GLU A 21 12.30 4.96 10.90
N THR A 22 11.02 4.54 10.87
CA THR A 22 10.62 3.19 11.29
C THR A 22 11.23 2.12 10.39
N ILE A 23 11.15 2.29 9.06
CA ILE A 23 11.71 1.36 8.09
C ILE A 23 13.23 1.25 8.25
N LEU A 24 13.93 2.38 8.35
CA LEU A 24 15.38 2.38 8.57
C LEU A 24 15.76 1.66 9.87
N GLY A 25 15.02 1.93 10.95
CA GLY A 25 15.20 1.25 12.24
C GLY A 25 15.03 -0.25 12.15
N VAL A 26 13.91 -0.73 11.59
CA VAL A 26 13.62 -2.17 11.43
C VAL A 26 14.67 -2.84 10.54
N GLN A 27 14.94 -2.26 9.36
CA GLN A 27 15.82 -2.88 8.38
C GLN A 27 17.30 -2.83 8.77
N SER A 28 17.70 -1.90 9.65
CA SER A 28 19.05 -1.91 10.24
C SER A 28 19.36 -3.18 11.03
N GLN A 29 18.34 -3.92 11.47
CA GLN A 29 18.47 -5.18 12.20
C GLN A 29 18.42 -6.41 11.28
N GLY A 30 18.42 -6.22 9.96
CA GLY A 30 18.31 -7.31 8.99
C GLY A 30 16.91 -7.93 8.89
N VAL A 31 15.88 -7.20 9.33
CA VAL A 31 14.46 -7.61 9.27
C VAL A 31 13.75 -6.84 8.17
N ILE A 32 12.88 -7.49 7.39
CA ILE A 32 12.10 -6.83 6.33
C ILE A 32 10.95 -6.03 6.95
N ALA A 33 10.89 -4.73 6.65
CA ALA A 33 9.73 -3.91 6.96
C ALA A 33 8.65 -4.04 5.87
N THR A 34 7.38 -3.91 6.26
CA THR A 34 6.23 -3.90 5.33
C THR A 34 5.42 -2.62 5.51
N ALA A 35 5.39 -1.74 4.51
CA ALA A 35 4.53 -0.57 4.53
C ALA A 35 3.09 -0.94 4.15
N LYS A 36 2.10 -0.50 4.93
CA LYS A 36 0.69 -0.91 4.78
C LYS A 36 -0.31 0.18 5.19
N HIS A 37 -1.52 0.20 4.67
CA HIS A 37 -2.08 -0.68 3.62
C HIS A 37 -2.17 0.11 2.32
N TYR A 38 -1.60 -0.42 1.25
CA TYR A 38 -1.51 0.23 -0.06
C TYR A 38 -2.76 -0.10 -0.90
N ILE A 39 -3.74 0.78 -1.07
CA ILE A 39 -3.84 2.17 -0.62
C ILE A 39 -5.32 2.54 -0.44
N LEU A 40 -5.60 3.70 0.17
CA LEU A 40 -6.95 4.25 0.36
C LEU A 40 -7.85 3.44 1.31
N ASN A 41 -7.28 2.70 2.26
CA ASN A 41 -8.05 1.92 3.23
C ASN A 41 -8.42 2.75 4.47
N GLU A 42 -9.23 3.81 4.29
CA GLU A 42 -9.44 4.85 5.31
C GLU A 42 -10.60 4.55 6.29
N GLN A 43 -11.41 3.53 6.00
CA GLN A 43 -12.53 3.11 6.82
C GLN A 43 -12.63 1.59 6.99
N GLU A 44 -13.08 1.17 8.17
CA GLU A 44 -13.27 -0.26 8.46
C GLU A 44 -14.61 -0.79 7.96
N MET A 45 -15.61 0.08 7.86
CA MET A 45 -16.93 -0.29 7.38
C MET A 45 -16.83 -0.72 5.92
N ASN A 46 -17.16 -1.99 5.65
CA ASN A 46 -17.16 -2.58 4.33
C ASN A 46 -15.80 -2.56 3.60
N ARG A 47 -14.68 -2.53 4.34
CA ARG A 47 -13.32 -2.44 3.78
C ARG A 47 -12.99 -3.50 2.72
N THR A 48 -13.70 -4.63 2.68
CA THR A 48 -13.52 -5.71 1.70
C THR A 48 -14.39 -5.58 0.44
N THR A 49 -15.26 -4.58 0.37
CA THR A 49 -16.23 -4.42 -0.74
C THR A 49 -16.38 -2.98 -1.22
N GLU A 50 -16.05 -2.00 -0.39
CA GLU A 50 -16.13 -0.57 -0.72
C GLU A 50 -15.09 -0.17 -1.79
N SER A 51 -15.37 0.94 -2.47
CA SER A 51 -14.44 1.57 -3.41
C SER A 51 -14.15 3.00 -2.96
N SER A 52 -12.86 3.26 -2.77
CA SER A 52 -12.35 4.59 -2.51
C SER A 52 -11.96 5.24 -3.83
N ASP A 53 -12.77 6.20 -4.26
CA ASP A 53 -12.65 6.83 -5.57
C ASP A 53 -12.13 8.26 -5.42
N VAL A 54 -10.90 8.48 -5.86
CA VAL A 54 -10.17 9.76 -5.72
C VAL A 54 -9.54 10.16 -7.04
N ASP A 55 -9.40 11.46 -7.26
CA ASP A 55 -8.65 11.99 -8.40
C ASP A 55 -7.15 11.76 -8.24
N GLU A 56 -6.43 11.81 -9.37
CA GLU A 56 -4.99 11.55 -9.43
C GLU A 56 -4.19 12.45 -8.48
N ARG A 57 -4.55 13.73 -8.37
CA ARG A 57 -3.81 14.67 -7.53
C ARG A 57 -3.98 14.32 -6.06
N THR A 58 -5.21 14.03 -5.63
CA THR A 58 -5.50 13.58 -4.26
C THR A 58 -4.79 12.26 -3.94
N LEU A 59 -4.80 11.30 -4.87
CA LEU A 59 -4.04 10.06 -4.72
C LEU A 59 -2.56 10.34 -4.46
N HIS A 60 -1.92 11.15 -5.30
CA HIS A 60 -0.47 11.38 -5.26
C HIS A 60 -0.02 12.28 -4.10
N GLU A 61 -0.70 13.41 -3.88
CA GLU A 61 -0.29 14.40 -2.88
C GLU A 61 -0.61 13.98 -1.44
N ILE A 62 -1.70 13.22 -1.23
CA ILE A 62 -2.16 12.86 0.12
C ILE A 62 -1.83 11.41 0.45
N TYR A 63 -2.39 10.46 -0.28
CA TYR A 63 -2.37 9.06 0.14
C TYR A 63 -1.09 8.33 -0.25
N LEU A 64 -0.51 8.68 -1.41
CA LEU A 64 0.68 8.03 -1.94
C LEU A 64 1.97 8.55 -1.29
N TRP A 65 1.98 9.82 -0.86
CA TRP A 65 3.17 10.48 -0.35
C TRP A 65 3.90 9.67 0.75
N PRO A 66 3.24 9.12 1.78
CA PRO A 66 3.92 8.29 2.77
C PRO A 66 4.54 7.00 2.20
N PHE A 67 3.94 6.43 1.16
CA PHE A 67 4.49 5.25 0.48
C PHE A 67 5.69 5.61 -0.40
N ALA A 68 5.67 6.77 -1.08
CA ALA A 68 6.83 7.27 -1.80
C ALA A 68 8.05 7.41 -0.86
N ARG A 69 7.83 7.96 0.34
CA ARG A 69 8.86 8.04 1.39
C ARG A 69 9.32 6.66 1.87
N SER A 70 8.41 5.71 1.99
CA SER A 70 8.74 4.32 2.34
C SER A 70 9.60 3.64 1.28
N VAL A 71 9.32 3.87 0.00
CA VAL A 71 10.12 3.35 -1.12
C VAL A 71 11.51 3.99 -1.15
N GLU A 72 11.62 5.30 -0.94
CA GLU A 72 12.90 6.01 -0.83
C GLU A 72 13.76 5.50 0.35
N ALA A 73 13.12 5.12 1.46
CA ALA A 73 13.77 4.47 2.60
C ALA A 73 14.22 3.01 2.32
N GLY A 74 13.88 2.47 1.15
CA GLY A 74 14.24 1.12 0.73
C GLY A 74 13.42 0.02 1.40
N VAL A 75 12.13 0.26 1.68
CA VAL A 75 11.24 -0.76 2.27
C VAL A 75 11.27 -2.06 1.46
N GLY A 76 11.34 -3.20 2.15
CA GLY A 76 11.45 -4.51 1.50
C GLY A 76 10.12 -5.09 1.00
N SER A 77 9.00 -4.74 1.63
CA SER A 77 7.66 -5.19 1.26
C SER A 77 6.62 -4.07 1.34
N ILE A 78 5.59 -4.15 0.50
CA ILE A 78 4.37 -3.35 0.60
C ILE A 78 3.16 -4.27 0.63
N MET A 79 2.22 -4.03 1.54
CA MET A 79 0.99 -4.80 1.64
C MET A 79 -0.16 -4.06 0.98
N CYS A 80 -0.75 -4.62 -0.08
CA CYS A 80 -1.92 -4.05 -0.72
C CYS A 80 -3.19 -4.20 0.14
N SER A 81 -4.11 -3.24 0.03
CA SER A 81 -5.31 -3.15 0.88
C SER A 81 -6.47 -4.04 0.42
N TYR A 82 -7.49 -4.16 1.29
CA TYR A 82 -8.72 -4.88 0.99
C TYR A 82 -9.64 -4.18 0.00
N ASN A 83 -9.68 -2.84 0.04
CA ASN A 83 -10.67 -2.04 -0.66
C ASN A 83 -10.42 -2.01 -2.17
N LYS A 84 -11.42 -1.52 -2.90
CA LYS A 84 -11.23 -1.10 -4.27
C LYS A 84 -10.73 0.34 -4.30
N ALA A 85 -9.97 0.66 -5.33
CA ALA A 85 -9.58 2.01 -5.69
C ALA A 85 -10.07 2.28 -7.12
N ASN A 86 -10.92 3.28 -7.30
CA ASN A 86 -11.57 3.58 -8.58
C ASN A 86 -12.19 2.32 -9.23
N GLY A 87 -12.89 1.51 -8.43
CA GLY A 87 -13.65 0.34 -8.87
C GLY A 87 -12.87 -0.98 -8.97
N THR A 88 -11.55 -0.99 -8.81
CA THR A 88 -10.71 -2.20 -8.91
C THR A 88 -10.04 -2.52 -7.58
N TYR A 89 -10.04 -3.78 -7.14
CA TYR A 89 -9.40 -4.19 -5.89
C TYR A 89 -7.91 -3.87 -5.88
N ALA A 90 -7.40 -3.31 -4.77
CA ALA A 90 -6.02 -2.81 -4.72
C ALA A 90 -4.97 -3.89 -5.04
N CYS A 91 -5.20 -5.14 -4.62
CA CYS A 91 -4.32 -6.28 -4.89
C CYS A 91 -4.41 -6.87 -6.32
N GLU A 92 -5.16 -6.25 -7.22
CA GLU A 92 -5.23 -6.60 -8.64
C GLU A 92 -5.32 -5.37 -9.55
N ASN A 93 -5.00 -4.19 -9.03
CA ASN A 93 -5.06 -2.93 -9.75
C ASN A 93 -3.72 -2.65 -10.43
N ASP A 94 -3.65 -2.91 -11.74
CA ASP A 94 -2.43 -2.77 -12.57
C ASP A 94 -1.87 -1.35 -12.55
N TYR A 95 -2.75 -0.34 -12.55
CA TYR A 95 -2.34 1.04 -12.47
C TYR A 95 -1.63 1.31 -11.13
N LEU A 96 -2.22 0.91 -10.00
CA LEU A 96 -1.60 1.16 -8.70
C LEU A 96 -0.30 0.37 -8.51
N LEU A 97 -0.30 -0.93 -8.80
CA LEU A 97 0.83 -1.80 -8.48
C LEU A 97 1.97 -1.70 -9.49
N ASN A 98 1.68 -1.81 -10.79
CA ASN A 98 2.71 -1.81 -11.83
C ASN A 98 3.06 -0.38 -12.28
N THR A 99 2.07 0.48 -12.54
CA THR A 99 2.32 1.83 -13.07
C THR A 99 2.85 2.77 -11.98
N VAL A 100 2.07 2.98 -10.91
CA VAL A 100 2.42 3.94 -9.86
C VAL A 100 3.54 3.39 -8.96
N LEU A 101 3.31 2.24 -8.31
CA LEU A 101 4.24 1.75 -7.30
C LEU A 101 5.57 1.26 -7.88
N LYS A 102 5.53 0.32 -8.82
CA LYS A 102 6.75 -0.28 -9.42
C LYS A 102 7.37 0.63 -10.49
N GLY A 103 6.56 1.36 -11.24
CA GLY A 103 6.99 2.28 -12.29
C GLY A 103 7.43 3.63 -11.76
N GLU A 104 6.49 4.48 -11.34
CA GLU A 104 6.73 5.88 -10.96
C GLU A 104 7.58 6.01 -9.69
N LEU A 105 7.21 5.29 -8.62
CA LEU A 105 7.96 5.31 -7.36
C LEU A 105 9.22 4.44 -7.42
N GLY A 106 9.32 3.54 -8.40
CA GLY A 106 10.48 2.69 -8.61
C GLY A 106 10.66 1.61 -7.54
N PHE A 107 9.59 1.17 -6.85
CA PHE A 107 9.65 0.14 -5.82
C PHE A 107 10.30 -1.16 -6.34
N LYS A 108 11.27 -1.69 -5.58
CA LYS A 108 12.07 -2.88 -5.94
C LYS A 108 11.83 -4.10 -5.05
N GLY A 109 11.01 -3.95 -4.01
CA GLY A 109 10.61 -5.06 -3.14
C GLY A 109 9.49 -5.89 -3.75
N PHE A 110 8.77 -6.61 -2.90
CA PHE A 110 7.61 -7.41 -3.30
C PHE A 110 6.32 -6.87 -2.70
N VAL A 111 5.21 -7.07 -3.41
CA VAL A 111 3.87 -6.73 -2.95
C VAL A 111 3.21 -7.98 -2.39
N GLN A 112 2.82 -7.94 -1.12
CA GLN A 112 1.99 -8.98 -0.49
C GLN A 112 0.54 -8.52 -0.36
N SER A 113 -0.41 -9.45 -0.33
CA SER A 113 -1.80 -9.11 -0.02
C SER A 113 -1.99 -8.82 1.47
N ASP A 114 -2.93 -7.96 1.83
CA ASP A 114 -3.57 -8.13 3.15
C ASP A 114 -4.20 -9.53 3.21
N TRP A 115 -4.48 -10.00 4.41
CA TRP A 115 -4.84 -11.39 4.67
C TRP A 115 -6.11 -11.79 3.92
N SER A 116 -6.00 -12.69 2.94
CA SER A 116 -7.09 -13.09 2.04
C SER A 116 -7.65 -11.97 1.16
N ALA A 117 -6.87 -10.92 0.87
CA ALA A 117 -7.26 -9.82 -0.03
C ALA A 117 -7.04 -10.11 -1.52
N THR A 118 -6.54 -11.30 -1.88
CA THR A 118 -6.41 -11.74 -3.28
C THR A 118 -7.78 -12.14 -3.82
N MET A 119 -8.32 -11.40 -4.78
CA MET A 119 -9.69 -11.59 -5.31
C MET A 119 -9.74 -12.35 -6.64
N SER A 120 -8.59 -12.56 -7.27
CA SER A 120 -8.50 -13.27 -8.54
C SER A 120 -7.17 -14.01 -8.66
N THR A 121 -7.12 -15.04 -9.51
CA THR A 121 -5.88 -15.78 -9.75
C THR A 121 -5.00 -15.07 -10.78
N VAL A 122 -5.54 -14.82 -11.98
CA VAL A 122 -4.75 -14.31 -13.12
C VAL A 122 -4.54 -12.79 -13.05
N PRO A 123 -5.59 -11.95 -12.84
CA PRO A 123 -5.39 -10.51 -12.70
C PRO A 123 -4.45 -10.14 -11.56
N SER A 124 -4.63 -10.67 -10.34
CA SER A 124 -3.71 -10.38 -9.22
C SER A 124 -2.24 -10.68 -9.58
N ALA A 125 -1.96 -11.88 -10.12
CA ALA A 125 -0.60 -12.26 -10.50
C ALA A 125 -0.01 -11.38 -11.62
N ASN A 126 -0.78 -11.10 -12.67
CA ASN A 126 -0.28 -10.31 -13.81
C ASN A 126 -0.19 -8.82 -13.50
N HIS A 127 -1.04 -8.30 -12.62
CA HIS A 127 -1.12 -6.89 -12.28
C HIS A 127 -0.23 -6.50 -11.10
N GLY A 128 0.74 -7.35 -10.73
CA GLY A 128 1.84 -6.95 -9.86
C GLY A 128 1.72 -7.37 -8.40
N LEU A 129 0.79 -8.27 -8.03
CA LEU A 129 0.85 -8.96 -6.74
C LEU A 129 1.93 -10.05 -6.78
N ASP A 130 2.86 -10.03 -5.83
CA ASP A 130 4.00 -10.96 -5.80
C ASP A 130 3.82 -12.09 -4.78
N MET A 131 3.01 -11.86 -3.73
CA MET A 131 2.76 -12.83 -2.65
C MET A 131 1.30 -12.80 -2.21
N THR A 132 0.64 -13.96 -2.28
CA THR A 132 -0.70 -14.15 -1.69
C THR A 132 -0.55 -14.60 -0.24
N ASP A 133 -0.99 -13.76 0.69
CA ASP A 133 -1.11 -14.11 2.11
C ASP A 133 -2.52 -14.65 2.36
N ALA A 134 -2.61 -15.96 2.53
CA ALA A 134 -3.84 -16.69 2.85
C ALA A 134 -3.50 -17.91 3.73
N TRP A 135 -4.52 -18.44 4.41
CA TRP A 135 -4.42 -19.70 5.16
C TRP A 135 -4.15 -20.90 4.24
#